data_AF-A0A351WF33-F1
#
_entry.id   AF-A0A351WF33-F1
#
_cell.length_a   1.000
_cell.length_b   1.000
_cell.length_c   1.000
_cell.angle_alpha   90.00
_cell.angle_beta   90.00
_cell.angle_gamma   90.00
#
_symmetry.space_group_name_H-M   'P 1'
#
loop_
_entity.id
_entity.type
_entity.pdbx_description
1 polymer ?
#
loop_
_entity_poly.entity_id
_entity_poly.type
_entity_poly.pdbx_seq_one_letter_code
_entity_poly.pdbx_strand_id
1 'polypeptide(L)'
;MGKRERNNAVNLDSFLDIMTCILGILILMILLTGIDASQIRVLVPTPMEHTSDKRPIFIECRDNELFSVPLEELRKLADTTLKQIARSVSNDSARMLIKLGEAKVQTEAYRVDLNFILLGQLAVQSVPNVTGYRLVDIANETSDDWYGRILTQMNKEKDMLSFIVRDDSFEVFKRARALAWSQKAEVSYELIDANEPIKFGLGGAIPLAQ
;
A
#
# COMPACT_ATOMS: atom_id res chain seq x y z
N MET A 1 -50.83 -75.39 12.32
CA MET A 1 -49.51 -74.88 11.86
C MET A 1 -49.44 -73.40 12.18
N GLY A 2 -48.61 -73.02 13.16
CA GLY A 2 -48.56 -71.67 13.74
C GLY A 2 -47.88 -70.66 12.82
N LYS A 3 -48.52 -69.49 12.67
CA LYS A 3 -48.04 -68.34 11.91
C LYS A 3 -46.97 -67.63 12.74
N ARG A 4 -45.73 -67.56 12.25
CA ARG A 4 -44.64 -66.78 12.87
C ARG A 4 -44.91 -65.29 12.69
N GLU A 5 -45.15 -64.56 13.78
CA GLU A 5 -45.11 -63.10 13.76
C GLU A 5 -43.65 -62.63 13.73
N ARG A 6 -43.33 -61.77 12.76
CA ARG A 6 -42.00 -61.20 12.57
C ARG A 6 -42.03 -59.82 13.23
N ASN A 7 -41.63 -59.75 14.50
CA ASN A 7 -41.46 -58.48 15.20
C ASN A 7 -40.27 -57.72 14.60
N ASN A 8 -40.55 -56.71 13.77
CA ASN A 8 -39.60 -55.67 13.39
C ASN A 8 -39.42 -54.71 14.60
N ALA A 9 -38.68 -55.14 15.61
CA ALA A 9 -38.20 -54.24 16.64
C ALA A 9 -37.04 -53.42 16.04
N VAL A 10 -37.28 -52.12 15.82
CA VAL A 10 -36.24 -51.19 15.35
C VAL A 10 -35.17 -51.10 16.44
N ASN A 11 -33.92 -51.39 16.08
CA ASN A 11 -32.81 -51.42 17.03
C ASN A 11 -32.36 -49.98 17.34
N LEU A 12 -32.88 -49.44 18.43
CA LEU A 12 -32.69 -48.04 18.86
C LEU A 12 -31.23 -47.72 19.21
N ASP A 13 -30.45 -48.72 19.64
CA ASP A 13 -29.04 -48.53 20.01
C ASP A 13 -28.19 -48.08 18.82
N SER A 14 -28.36 -48.72 17.64
CA SER A 14 -27.66 -48.31 16.42
C SER A 14 -28.09 -46.93 15.92
N PHE A 15 -29.35 -46.54 16.17
CA PHE A 15 -29.83 -45.20 15.81
C PHE A 15 -29.20 -44.13 16.73
N LEU A 16 -29.12 -44.39 18.04
CA LEU A 16 -28.48 -43.50 19.00
C LEU A 16 -26.98 -43.34 18.75
N ASP A 17 -26.28 -44.41 18.36
CA ASP A 17 -24.86 -44.34 17.99
C ASP A 17 -24.63 -43.45 16.76
N ILE A 18 -25.45 -43.61 15.72
CA ILE A 18 -25.36 -42.78 14.50
C ILE A 18 -25.68 -41.32 14.83
N MET A 19 -26.71 -41.05 15.63
CA MET A 19 -27.08 -39.69 16.04
C MET A 19 -25.97 -39.01 16.85
N THR A 20 -25.31 -39.76 17.73
CA THR A 20 -24.21 -39.24 18.56
C THR A 20 -22.96 -38.98 17.72
N CYS A 21 -22.66 -39.84 16.74
CA CYS A 21 -21.58 -39.62 15.79
C CYS A 21 -21.83 -38.37 14.91
N ILE A 22 -23.05 -38.20 14.40
CA ILE A 22 -23.41 -37.04 13.58
C ILE A 22 -23.32 -35.74 14.39
N LEU A 23 -23.80 -35.76 15.65
CA LEU A 23 -23.71 -34.60 16.52
C LEU A 23 -22.25 -34.22 16.80
N GLY A 24 -21.37 -35.20 17.01
CA GLY A 24 -19.94 -34.96 17.20
C GLY A 24 -19.28 -34.29 15.99
N ILE A 25 -19.60 -34.76 14.77
CA ILE A 25 -19.07 -34.18 13.52
C ILE A 25 -19.60 -32.75 13.32
N LEU A 26 -20.88 -32.50 13.61
CA LEU A 26 -21.46 -31.16 13.52
C LEU A 26 -20.81 -30.18 14.48
N ILE A 27 -20.58 -30.59 15.74
CA ILE A 27 -19.88 -29.75 16.72
C ILE A 27 -18.45 -29.44 16.24
N LEU A 28 -17.74 -30.43 15.69
CA LEU A 28 -16.40 -30.24 15.15
C LEU A 28 -16.40 -29.23 13.98
N MET A 29 -17.36 -29.37 13.04
CA MET A 29 -17.50 -28.43 11.92
C MET A 29 -17.81 -27.00 12.38
N ILE A 30 -18.68 -26.83 13.37
CA ILE A 30 -19.01 -25.50 13.92
C ILE A 30 -17.78 -24.86 14.58
N LEU A 31 -16.99 -25.63 15.33
CA LEU A 31 -15.75 -25.13 15.95
C LEU A 31 -14.72 -24.74 14.89
N LEU A 32 -14.49 -25.59 13.88
CA LEU A 32 -13.55 -25.29 12.79
C LEU A 32 -13.98 -24.05 12.00
N THR A 33 -15.25 -23.95 11.64
CA THR A 33 -15.80 -22.80 10.91
C THR A 33 -15.72 -21.52 11.75
N GLY A 34 -15.94 -21.60 13.07
CA GLY A 34 -15.81 -20.47 13.98
C GLY A 34 -14.36 -19.99 14.13
N ILE A 35 -13.40 -20.91 14.18
CA ILE A 35 -11.97 -20.58 14.21
C ILE A 35 -11.56 -19.91 12.90
N ASP A 36 -11.92 -20.47 11.75
CA ASP A 36 -11.62 -19.89 10.44
C ASP A 36 -12.23 -18.50 10.30
N ALA A 37 -13.50 -18.31 10.72
CA ALA A 37 -14.16 -17.00 10.70
C ALA A 37 -13.51 -15.98 11.64
N SER A 38 -13.02 -16.40 12.81
CA SER A 38 -12.32 -15.51 13.75
C SER A 38 -10.97 -15.02 13.22
N GLN A 39 -10.36 -15.77 12.30
CA GLN A 39 -9.10 -15.41 11.63
C GLN A 39 -9.30 -14.60 10.35
N ILE A 40 -10.54 -14.40 9.90
CA ILE A 40 -10.83 -13.42 8.85
C ILE A 40 -10.57 -12.05 9.43
N ARG A 41 -9.33 -11.56 9.27
CA ARG A 41 -9.05 -10.13 9.29
C ARG A 41 -10.10 -9.53 8.37
N VAL A 42 -10.98 -8.70 8.93
CA VAL A 42 -11.94 -7.91 8.18
C VAL A 42 -11.18 -7.40 6.98
N LEU A 43 -11.49 -7.93 5.79
CA LEU A 43 -10.99 -7.40 4.55
C LEU A 43 -11.61 -6.01 4.51
N VAL A 44 -10.88 -5.03 5.01
CA VAL A 44 -11.18 -3.63 4.76
C VAL A 44 -11.10 -3.57 3.24
N PRO A 45 -12.24 -3.40 2.54
CA PRO A 45 -12.21 -3.38 1.09
C PRO A 45 -11.19 -2.34 0.70
N THR A 46 -10.15 -2.78 -0.01
CA THR A 46 -9.15 -1.92 -0.61
C THR A 46 -9.91 -0.83 -1.36
N PRO A 47 -9.91 0.43 -0.88
CA PRO A 47 -10.58 1.50 -1.60
C PRO A 47 -10.10 1.48 -3.04
N MET A 48 -11.06 1.51 -3.97
CA MET A 48 -10.80 1.51 -5.40
C MET A 48 -9.81 2.63 -5.74
N GLU A 49 -8.85 2.31 -6.58
CA GLU A 49 -8.01 3.27 -7.28
C GLU A 49 -8.94 4.24 -8.00
N HIS A 50 -9.16 5.41 -7.40
CA HIS A 50 -10.06 6.41 -7.93
C HIS A 50 -9.28 7.22 -8.94
N THR A 51 -9.59 7.07 -10.23
CA THR A 51 -9.10 7.98 -11.26
C THR A 51 -9.73 9.34 -10.98
N SER A 52 -8.93 10.26 -10.45
CA SER A 52 -9.33 11.61 -10.11
C SER A 52 -8.43 12.56 -10.87
N ASP A 53 -9.00 13.62 -11.43
CA ASP A 53 -8.24 14.66 -12.12
C ASP A 53 -7.52 15.61 -11.15
N LYS A 54 -7.59 15.33 -9.84
CA LYS A 54 -6.91 16.08 -8.79
C LYS A 54 -5.42 15.80 -8.80
N ARG A 55 -4.65 16.82 -8.41
CA ARG A 55 -3.20 16.74 -8.29
C ARG A 55 -2.83 15.90 -7.06
N PRO A 56 -2.06 14.82 -7.22
CA PRO A 56 -1.66 13.99 -6.10
C PRO A 56 -0.53 14.64 -5.29
N ILE A 57 -0.73 14.69 -3.97
CA ILE A 57 0.32 14.93 -2.99
C ILE A 57 0.74 13.56 -2.47
N PHE A 58 1.94 13.15 -2.83
CA PHE A 58 2.46 11.82 -2.51
C PHE A 58 3.04 11.77 -1.10
N ILE A 59 2.59 10.79 -0.32
CA ILE A 59 3.09 10.49 1.02
C ILE A 59 3.47 9.02 1.06
N GLU A 60 4.74 8.72 1.33
CA GLU A 60 5.20 7.36 1.58
C GLU A 60 5.01 7.00 3.06
N CYS A 61 4.47 5.82 3.32
CA CYS A 61 4.44 5.20 4.64
C CYS A 61 5.51 4.10 4.66
N ARG A 62 6.57 4.31 5.45
CA ARG A 62 7.68 3.35 5.67
C ARG A 62 8.07 3.38 7.15
N ASP A 63 8.50 2.26 7.72
CA ASP A 63 8.97 2.15 9.11
C ASP A 63 7.93 2.66 10.14
N ASN A 64 6.64 2.61 9.80
CA ASN A 64 5.52 3.18 10.57
C ASN A 64 5.64 4.71 10.78
N GLU A 65 6.29 5.40 9.85
CA GLU A 65 6.45 6.87 9.76
C GLU A 65 5.93 7.39 8.40
N LEU A 66 5.70 8.70 8.31
CA LEU A 66 5.24 9.39 7.10
C LEU A 66 6.37 10.20 6.47
N PHE A 67 6.54 10.08 5.16
CA PHE A 67 7.51 10.84 4.38
C PHE A 67 6.80 11.54 3.23
N SER A 68 7.03 12.84 3.03
CA SER A 68 6.59 13.49 1.78
C SER A 68 7.49 13.03 0.65
N VAL A 69 6.91 12.66 -0.49
CA VAL A 69 7.66 12.37 -1.72
C VAL A 69 7.66 13.64 -2.58
N PRO A 70 8.75 14.45 -2.62
CA PRO A 70 8.78 15.70 -3.34
C PRO A 70 9.02 15.46 -4.84
N LEU A 71 8.02 14.89 -5.53
CA LEU A 71 8.13 14.46 -6.93
C LEU A 71 8.64 15.55 -7.88
N GLU A 72 8.10 16.77 -7.75
CA GLU A 72 8.49 17.90 -8.60
C GLU A 72 9.94 18.34 -8.38
N GLU A 73 10.44 18.25 -7.14
CA GLU A 73 11.85 18.53 -6.83
C GLU A 73 12.75 17.44 -7.43
N LEU A 74 12.41 16.17 -7.21
CA LEU A 74 13.14 15.02 -7.75
C LEU A 74 13.23 15.06 -9.27
N ARG A 75 12.14 15.42 -9.95
CA ARG A 75 12.09 15.65 -11.40
C ARG A 75 13.03 16.75 -11.85
N LYS A 76 12.97 17.90 -11.18
CA LYS A 76 13.80 19.05 -11.53
C LYS A 76 15.30 18.72 -11.36
N LEU A 77 15.65 17.99 -10.31
CA LEU A 77 17.01 17.50 -10.08
C LEU A 77 17.43 16.53 -11.18
N ALA A 78 16.60 15.53 -11.49
CA ALA A 78 16.86 14.57 -12.55
C ALA A 78 17.06 15.26 -13.92
N ASP A 79 16.16 16.16 -14.32
CA ASP A 79 16.24 16.93 -15.56
C ASP A 79 17.51 17.77 -15.67
N THR A 80 17.92 18.38 -14.56
CA THR A 80 19.13 19.20 -14.51
C THR A 80 20.36 18.32 -14.73
N THR A 81 20.42 17.17 -14.07
CA THR A 81 21.52 16.21 -14.21
C THR A 81 21.54 15.58 -15.60
N LEU A 82 20.39 15.23 -16.18
CA LEU A 82 20.30 14.72 -17.55
C LEU A 82 20.83 15.73 -18.57
N LYS A 83 20.47 17.01 -18.43
CA LYS A 83 20.98 18.09 -19.30
C LYS A 83 22.50 18.25 -19.19
N GLN A 84 23.06 18.07 -18.00
CA GLN A 84 24.51 18.10 -17.78
C GLN A 84 25.20 16.90 -18.45
N ILE A 85 24.66 15.70 -18.27
CA ILE A 85 25.19 14.47 -18.86
C ILE A 85 25.14 14.56 -20.39
N ALA A 86 23.99 14.97 -20.96
CA ALA A 86 23.81 15.13 -22.40
C ALA A 86 24.80 16.12 -23.02
N ARG A 87 25.18 17.19 -22.31
CA ARG A 87 26.23 18.12 -22.76
C ARG A 87 27.64 17.52 -22.73
N SER A 88 27.90 16.60 -21.80
CA SER A 88 29.21 15.97 -21.61
C SER A 88 29.48 14.81 -22.57
N VAL A 89 28.43 14.23 -23.16
CA VAL A 89 28.53 13.04 -24.02
C VAL A 89 28.12 13.40 -25.44
N SER A 90 29.08 13.39 -26.37
CA SER A 90 28.84 13.65 -27.79
C SER A 90 28.34 12.37 -28.49
N ASN A 91 27.01 12.23 -28.61
CA ASN A 91 26.29 11.21 -29.39
C ASN A 91 26.71 9.74 -29.18
N ASP A 92 27.42 9.43 -28.09
CA ASP A 92 27.88 8.09 -27.73
C ASP A 92 26.93 7.50 -26.69
N SER A 93 26.00 6.68 -27.16
CA SER A 93 24.97 6.04 -26.33
C SER A 93 25.55 5.17 -25.21
N ALA A 94 26.71 4.54 -25.43
CA ALA A 94 27.34 3.69 -24.42
C ALA A 94 27.92 4.54 -23.28
N ARG A 95 28.60 5.64 -23.61
CA ARG A 95 29.08 6.59 -22.60
C ARG A 95 27.94 7.28 -21.86
N MET A 96 26.81 7.52 -22.52
CA MET A 96 25.61 8.07 -21.88
C MET A 96 25.07 7.11 -20.81
N LEU A 97 24.91 5.83 -21.13
CA LEU A 97 24.44 4.82 -20.18
C LEU A 97 25.35 4.72 -18.96
N ILE A 98 26.67 4.71 -19.15
CA ILE A 98 27.65 4.69 -18.05
C ILE A 98 27.47 5.93 -17.16
N LYS A 99 27.35 7.11 -17.75
CA LYS A 99 27.18 8.37 -17.00
C LYS A 99 25.85 8.44 -16.26
N LEU A 100 24.78 7.87 -16.80
CA LEU A 100 23.49 7.76 -16.12
C LEU A 100 23.58 6.85 -14.89
N GLY A 101 24.24 5.70 -15.01
CA GLY A 101 24.43 4.77 -13.88
C GLY A 101 25.33 5.33 -12.76
N GLU A 102 26.31 6.18 -13.11
CA GLU A 102 27.19 6.85 -12.15
C GLU A 102 26.55 8.06 -11.45
N ALA A 103 25.50 8.64 -12.04
CA ALA A 103 24.89 9.86 -11.54
C ALA A 103 24.22 9.63 -10.18
N LYS A 104 24.52 10.53 -9.24
CA LYS A 104 23.88 10.55 -7.93
C LYS A 104 22.90 11.71 -7.88
N VAL A 105 21.64 11.41 -8.08
CA VAL A 105 20.53 12.36 -7.91
C VAL A 105 19.79 11.94 -6.65
N GLN A 106 19.87 12.74 -5.59
CA GLN A 106 19.23 12.42 -4.31
C GLN A 106 18.86 13.69 -3.55
N THR A 107 17.82 13.56 -2.73
CA THR A 107 17.46 14.47 -1.64
C THR A 107 17.90 13.83 -0.32
N GLU A 108 17.42 14.37 0.81
CA GLU A 108 17.67 13.78 2.13
C GLU A 108 17.05 12.38 2.26
N ALA A 109 15.79 12.21 1.85
CA ALA A 109 15.03 10.98 2.05
C ALA A 109 14.96 10.06 0.81
N TYR A 110 15.33 10.54 -0.38
CA TYR A 110 15.14 9.80 -1.63
C TYR A 110 16.32 9.91 -2.58
N ARG A 111 16.54 8.86 -3.36
CA ARG A 111 17.49 8.79 -4.46
C ARG A 111 16.75 8.43 -5.75
N VAL A 112 17.06 9.12 -6.84
CA VAL A 112 16.53 8.82 -8.17
C VAL A 112 17.48 7.88 -8.89
N ASP A 113 16.93 6.83 -9.51
CA ASP A 113 17.61 5.97 -10.46
C ASP A 113 17.33 6.45 -11.90
N LEU A 114 18.34 7.07 -12.53
CA LEU A 114 18.19 7.63 -13.87
C LEU A 114 18.15 6.58 -14.98
N ASN A 115 18.45 5.30 -14.70
CA ASN A 115 18.38 4.24 -15.73
C ASN A 115 16.94 4.05 -16.24
N PHE A 116 15.95 4.28 -15.37
CA PHE A 116 14.53 4.17 -15.70
C PHE A 116 14.02 5.33 -16.57
N ILE A 117 14.75 6.43 -16.67
CA ILE A 117 14.31 7.60 -17.46
C ILE A 117 14.25 7.28 -18.95
N LEU A 118 15.12 6.39 -19.43
CA LEU A 118 15.08 5.91 -20.81
C LEU A 118 13.82 5.09 -21.12
N LEU A 119 13.18 4.54 -20.08
CA LEU A 119 11.89 3.84 -20.17
C LEU A 119 10.70 4.80 -19.97
N GLY A 120 10.95 6.11 -19.89
CA GLY A 120 9.90 7.09 -19.61
C GLY A 120 9.41 7.07 -18.16
N GLN A 121 10.24 6.57 -17.23
CA GLN A 121 9.91 6.43 -15.82
C GLN A 121 10.94 7.13 -14.94
N LEU A 122 10.49 7.71 -13.84
CA LEU A 122 11.31 8.21 -12.76
C LEU A 122 11.21 7.20 -11.61
N ALA A 123 12.24 6.38 -11.44
CA ALA A 123 12.31 5.47 -10.30
C ALA A 123 12.99 6.15 -9.12
N VAL A 124 12.35 6.07 -7.96
CA VAL A 124 12.78 6.71 -6.72
C VAL A 124 12.95 5.64 -5.65
N GLN A 125 14.15 5.53 -5.11
CA GLN A 125 14.49 4.66 -4.00
C GLN A 125 14.58 5.48 -2.73
N SER A 126 14.15 4.89 -1.63
CA SER A 126 14.23 5.56 -0.35
C SER A 126 15.61 5.40 0.28
N VAL A 127 16.10 6.45 0.90
CA VAL A 127 17.39 6.43 1.61
C VAL A 127 17.18 5.79 2.99
N PRO A 128 17.96 4.75 3.35
CA PRO A 128 17.81 4.09 4.65
C PRO A 128 18.26 4.98 5.80
N ASN A 129 17.75 4.72 7.01
CA ASN A 129 18.08 5.43 8.26
C ASN A 129 17.70 6.93 8.28
N VAL A 130 16.75 7.34 7.45
CA VAL A 130 16.15 8.69 7.51
C VAL A 130 14.87 8.60 8.33
N THR A 131 14.73 9.47 9.33
CA THR A 131 13.55 9.51 10.20
C THR A 131 12.45 10.36 9.56
N GLY A 132 11.24 9.79 9.50
CA GLY A 132 10.05 10.44 8.99
C GLY A 132 9.22 11.09 10.10
N TYR A 133 8.02 11.51 9.73
CA TYR A 133 7.07 12.06 10.70
C TYR A 133 6.28 10.94 11.39
N ARG A 134 6.27 10.95 12.73
CA ARG A 134 5.58 9.95 13.55
C ARG A 134 4.19 10.42 13.93
N LEU A 135 3.18 9.95 13.20
CA LEU A 135 1.78 10.14 13.56
C LEU A 135 1.37 9.10 14.61
N VAL A 136 1.36 9.49 15.89
CA VAL A 136 1.02 8.61 17.03
C VAL A 136 -0.47 8.64 17.33
N ASP A 137 -1.04 9.83 17.55
CA ASP A 137 -2.44 10.02 17.91
C ASP A 137 -3.08 11.11 17.04
N ILE A 138 -4.13 10.74 16.31
CA ILE A 138 -4.88 11.64 15.45
C ILE A 138 -5.61 12.74 16.24
N ALA A 139 -5.91 12.52 17.52
CA ALA A 139 -6.61 13.49 18.36
C ALA A 139 -5.74 14.68 18.76
N ASN A 140 -4.41 14.46 18.79
CA ASN A 140 -3.43 15.49 19.16
C ASN A 140 -2.81 16.17 17.95
N GLU A 141 -3.08 15.70 16.73
CA GLU A 141 -2.54 16.29 15.50
C GLU A 141 -3.24 17.63 15.22
N THR A 142 -2.45 18.69 15.14
CA THR A 142 -2.89 20.07 14.93
C THR A 142 -2.44 20.62 13.59
N SER A 143 -2.94 21.79 13.19
CA SER A 143 -2.47 22.49 11.98
C SER A 143 -1.02 22.95 12.06
N ASP A 144 -0.38 22.90 13.22
CA ASP A 144 1.03 23.24 13.40
C ASP A 144 1.94 22.02 13.20
N ASP A 145 1.40 20.82 13.28
CA ASP A 145 2.12 19.57 13.10
C ASP A 145 2.39 19.27 11.62
N TRP A 146 3.35 18.40 11.32
CA TRP A 146 3.81 18.19 9.95
C TRP A 146 2.68 17.70 9.03
N TYR A 147 1.89 16.72 9.47
CA TYR A 147 0.84 16.15 8.64
C TYR A 147 -0.42 17.03 8.65
N GLY A 148 -0.76 17.62 9.79
CA GLY A 148 -1.84 18.59 9.88
C GLY A 148 -1.62 19.86 9.03
N ARG A 149 -0.37 20.34 8.89
CA ARG A 149 -0.01 21.42 7.95
C ARG A 149 -0.33 21.03 6.51
N ILE A 150 0.03 19.82 6.08
CA ILE A 150 -0.26 19.34 4.71
C ILE A 150 -1.77 19.34 4.46
N LEU A 151 -2.55 18.80 5.39
CA LEU A 151 -4.02 18.74 5.28
C LEU A 151 -4.68 20.13 5.24
N THR A 152 -4.11 21.10 5.97
CA THR A 152 -4.62 22.47 6.04
C THR A 152 -4.25 23.28 4.80
N GLN A 153 -3.05 23.06 4.24
CA GLN A 153 -2.55 23.80 3.09
C GLN A 153 -3.04 23.27 1.74
N MET A 154 -3.46 22.00 1.67
CA MET A 154 -3.96 21.43 0.41
C MET A 154 -5.28 22.08 -0.03
N ASN A 155 -5.47 22.24 -1.34
CA ASN A 155 -6.74 22.62 -1.90
C ASN A 155 -7.60 21.36 -2.14
N LYS A 156 -8.59 21.10 -1.29
CA LYS A 156 -9.41 19.87 -1.33
C LYS A 156 -10.23 19.67 -2.62
N GLU A 157 -10.42 20.73 -3.41
CA GLU A 157 -11.09 20.65 -4.72
C GLU A 157 -10.12 20.25 -5.84
N LYS A 158 -8.83 20.59 -5.71
CA LYS A 158 -7.82 20.42 -6.75
C LYS A 158 -6.77 19.37 -6.43
N ASP A 159 -6.59 19.06 -5.16
CA ASP A 159 -5.52 18.22 -4.65
C ASP A 159 -6.11 17.02 -3.92
N MET A 160 -5.40 15.89 -3.98
CA MET A 160 -5.70 14.68 -3.23
C MET A 160 -4.44 14.16 -2.56
N LEU A 161 -4.59 13.35 -1.53
CA LEU A 161 -3.47 12.61 -0.95
C LEU A 161 -3.35 11.26 -1.64
N SER A 162 -2.13 10.91 -2.05
CA SER A 162 -1.83 9.59 -2.60
C SER A 162 -0.78 8.93 -1.70
N PHE A 163 -1.19 7.87 -1.00
CA PHE A 163 -0.29 7.16 -0.09
C PHE A 163 0.43 6.02 -0.81
N ILE A 164 1.74 5.97 -0.68
CA ILE A 164 2.55 4.83 -1.11
C ILE A 164 2.88 4.04 0.16
N VAL A 165 2.23 2.90 0.34
CA VAL A 165 2.22 2.17 1.61
C VAL A 165 3.12 0.95 1.47
N ARG A 166 4.21 0.93 2.25
CA ARG A 166 5.03 -0.26 2.40
C ARG A 166 4.36 -1.28 3.30
N ASP A 167 4.70 -2.55 3.10
CA ASP A 167 4.20 -3.72 3.83
C ASP A 167 4.26 -3.57 5.37
N ASP A 168 5.29 -2.89 5.88
CA ASP A 168 5.55 -2.63 7.29
C ASP A 168 4.73 -1.47 7.91
N SER A 169 3.99 -0.70 7.10
CA SER A 169 3.51 0.64 7.47
C SER A 169 2.00 0.84 7.39
N PHE A 170 1.24 -0.26 7.44
CA PHE A 170 -0.22 -0.23 7.45
C PHE A 170 -0.82 0.55 8.64
N GLU A 171 -0.20 0.49 9.82
CA GLU A 171 -0.73 1.15 11.02
C GLU A 171 -0.67 2.67 10.93
N VAL A 172 0.46 3.25 10.51
CA VAL A 172 0.57 4.70 10.29
C VAL A 172 -0.33 5.16 9.15
N PHE A 173 -0.45 4.36 8.08
CA PHE A 173 -1.36 4.65 6.98
C PHE A 173 -2.82 4.73 7.44
N LYS A 174 -3.31 3.77 8.23
CA LYS A 174 -4.69 3.80 8.76
C LYS A 174 -4.96 5.08 9.56
N ARG A 175 -4.02 5.49 10.43
CA ARG A 175 -4.14 6.73 11.22
C ARG A 175 -4.15 7.97 10.31
N ALA A 176 -3.21 8.05 9.37
CA ALA A 176 -3.09 9.18 8.45
C ALA A 176 -4.34 9.32 7.58
N ARG A 177 -4.83 8.22 7.02
CA ARG A 177 -6.05 8.17 6.21
C ARG A 177 -7.28 8.57 7.01
N ALA A 178 -7.43 8.08 8.24
CA ALA A 178 -8.57 8.42 9.09
C ALA A 178 -8.64 9.94 9.33
N LEU A 179 -7.50 10.58 9.60
CA LEU A 179 -7.43 12.03 9.78
C LEU A 179 -7.68 12.81 8.46
N ALA A 180 -7.18 12.32 7.32
CA ALA A 180 -7.49 12.94 6.03
C ALA A 180 -9.00 12.92 5.73
N TRP A 181 -9.65 11.78 5.97
CA TRP A 181 -11.09 11.62 5.75
C TRP A 181 -11.92 12.48 6.70
N SER A 182 -11.54 12.62 7.97
CA SER A 182 -12.26 13.50 8.90
C SER A 182 -12.23 14.96 8.43
N GLN A 183 -11.19 15.35 7.69
CA GLN A 183 -11.06 16.67 7.07
C GLN A 183 -11.64 16.76 5.64
N LYS A 184 -12.32 15.72 5.16
CA LYS A 184 -12.89 15.62 3.80
C LYS A 184 -11.85 15.73 2.68
N ALA A 185 -10.59 15.35 2.95
CA ALA A 185 -9.59 15.21 1.90
C ALA A 185 -9.83 13.91 1.12
N GLU A 186 -9.68 13.97 -0.20
CA GLU A 186 -9.71 12.80 -1.05
C GLU A 186 -8.39 12.03 -0.93
N VAL A 187 -8.48 10.71 -0.87
CA VAL A 187 -7.34 9.84 -0.59
C VAL A 187 -7.32 8.66 -1.56
N SER A 188 -6.16 8.40 -2.16
CA SER A 188 -5.81 7.15 -2.84
C SER A 188 -4.62 6.50 -2.13
N TYR A 189 -4.36 5.23 -2.42
CA TYR A 189 -3.15 4.55 -1.94
C TYR A 189 -2.74 3.44 -2.90
N GLU A 190 -1.46 3.12 -2.86
CA GLU A 190 -0.82 2.02 -3.57
C GLU A 190 0.01 1.21 -2.57
N LEU A 191 0.04 -0.11 -2.74
CA LEU A 191 0.85 -1.00 -1.93
C LEU A 191 2.10 -1.38 -2.70
N ILE A 192 3.26 -1.21 -2.06
CA ILE A 192 4.55 -1.60 -2.64
C ILE A 192 5.36 -2.38 -1.61
N ASP A 193 6.30 -3.21 -2.08
CA ASP A 193 7.19 -3.95 -1.19
C ASP A 193 8.18 -3.03 -0.46
N ALA A 194 8.71 -3.48 0.70
CA ALA A 194 9.67 -2.73 1.52
C ALA A 194 10.86 -2.14 0.75
N ASN A 195 11.36 -2.85 -0.27
CA ASN A 195 12.54 -2.47 -1.04
C ASN A 195 12.23 -2.07 -2.49
N GLU A 196 10.95 -2.08 -2.89
CA GLU A 196 10.61 -1.72 -4.26
C GLU A 196 10.82 -0.20 -4.48
N PRO A 197 11.47 0.20 -5.60
CA PRO A 197 11.53 1.60 -6.01
C PRO A 197 10.14 2.12 -6.39
N ILE A 198 9.81 3.31 -5.94
CA ILE A 198 8.60 4.03 -6.32
C ILE A 198 8.78 4.52 -7.75
N LYS A 199 7.92 4.10 -8.68
CA LYS A 199 8.03 4.47 -10.10
C LYS A 199 6.97 5.51 -10.44
N PHE A 200 7.39 6.61 -11.06
CA PHE A 200 6.49 7.62 -11.60
C PHE A 200 6.64 7.70 -13.12
N GLY A 201 5.55 7.82 -13.86
CA GLY A 201 5.62 8.17 -15.28
C GLY A 201 6.09 9.62 -15.43
N LEU A 202 6.68 9.97 -16.57
CA LEU A 202 7.08 11.35 -16.87
C LEU A 202 5.91 12.36 -16.79
N GLY A 203 4.66 11.89 -16.95
CA GLY A 203 3.43 12.70 -16.83
C GLY A 203 2.88 12.88 -15.41
N GLY A 204 3.40 12.18 -14.40
CA GLY A 204 2.99 12.32 -12.99
C GLY A 204 1.93 11.32 -12.54
N ALA A 205 1.38 10.57 -13.48
CA ALA A 205 0.72 9.30 -13.19
C ALA A 205 1.79 8.28 -12.78
N ILE A 206 1.53 7.53 -11.72
CA ILE A 206 2.25 6.28 -11.46
C ILE A 206 2.07 5.42 -12.72
N PRO A 207 3.14 4.89 -13.35
CA PRO A 207 2.98 3.96 -14.43
C PRO A 207 2.39 2.70 -13.81
N LEU A 208 1.14 2.43 -14.18
CA LEU A 208 0.42 1.20 -13.86
C LEU A 208 1.38 0.02 -13.88
N ALA A 209 1.56 -0.64 -12.74
CA ALA A 209 2.09 -1.98 -12.73
C ALA A 209 1.12 -2.84 -13.56
N GLN A 210 1.55 -3.23 -14.77
CA GLN A 210 0.90 -4.24 -15.58
C GLN A 210 1.50 -5.60 -15.26
#